data_AF-A0A0S8BH64-F1
#
_entry.id   AF-A0A0S8BH64-F1
#
_cell.length_a   1.000
_cell.length_b   1.000
_cell.length_c   1.000
_cell.angle_alpha   90.00
_cell.angle_beta   90.00
_cell.angle_gamma   90.00
#
_symmetry.space_group_name_H-M   'P 1'
#
loop_
_entity.id
_entity.type
_entity.pdbx_description
1 polymer ?
#
loop_
_entity_poly.entity_id
_entity_poly.type
_entity_poly.pdbx_seq_one_letter_code
_entity_poly.pdbx_strand_id
1 'polypeptide(L)'
;MARVLRALAVIEDGLLVALLVLLIVMSGGQILFRNLFGVGLMDLDSFSRVLVLWLGMLGAVAAARHKKQINVDVLSPRLPKRMRAVVGVVMDLFTVAISLVVAYYSWSFLQIEFESGATLFASVPAWTTIIILPLAFGLMAFHYTLHAIAGIFQLRQIDKPL
;
A
#
# COMPACT_ATOMS: atom_id res chain seq x y z
N MET A 1 3.61 -22.24 0.01
CA MET A 1 2.89 -20.96 0.28
C MET A 1 3.55 -20.10 1.34
N ALA A 2 3.72 -20.58 2.58
CA ALA A 2 4.25 -19.76 3.68
C ALA A 2 5.62 -19.08 3.42
N ARG A 3 6.54 -19.74 2.70
CA ARG A 3 7.85 -19.16 2.35
C ARG A 3 7.75 -17.97 1.39
N VAL A 4 6.85 -18.04 0.40
CA VAL A 4 6.65 -16.96 -0.60
C VAL A 4 6.02 -15.74 0.06
N LEU A 5 5.00 -15.94 0.91
CA LEU A 5 4.37 -14.86 1.66
C LEU A 5 5.35 -14.20 2.63
N ARG A 6 6.21 -14.98 3.28
CA ARG A 6 7.24 -14.46 4.17
C ARG A 6 8.32 -13.67 3.40
N ALA A 7 8.75 -14.16 2.24
CA ALA A 7 9.68 -13.43 1.39
C ALA A 7 9.08 -12.11 0.88
N LEU A 8 7.84 -12.12 0.42
CA LEU A 8 7.12 -10.92 -0.01
C LEU A 8 7.01 -9.90 1.13
N ALA A 9 6.66 -10.35 2.34
CA ALA A 9 6.56 -9.47 3.50
C ALA A 9 7.90 -8.83 3.89
N VAL A 10 8.99 -9.60 3.85
CA VAL A 10 10.34 -9.07 4.13
C VAL A 10 10.78 -8.06 3.07
N ILE A 11 10.43 -8.30 1.80
CA ILE A 11 10.72 -7.37 0.71
C ILE A 11 9.91 -6.08 0.87
N GLU A 12 8.60 -6.17 1.14
CA GLU A 12 7.74 -5.01 1.39
C GLU A 12 8.22 -4.17 2.58
N ASP A 13 8.54 -4.83 3.70
CA ASP A 13 9.03 -4.14 4.90
C ASP A 13 10.41 -3.54 4.67
N GLY A 14 11.30 -4.26 3.99
CA GLY A 14 12.61 -3.76 3.59
C GLY A 14 12.51 -2.54 2.68
N LEU A 15 11.62 -2.58 1.68
CA LEU A 15 11.37 -1.48 0.76
C LEU A 15 10.79 -0.27 1.49
N LEU A 16 9.85 -0.50 2.41
CA LEU A 16 9.27 0.54 3.27
C LEU A 16 10.32 1.24 4.13
N VAL A 17 11.11 0.46 4.85
CA VAL A 17 12.16 0.99 5.73
C VAL A 17 13.22 1.72 4.91
N ALA A 18 13.64 1.16 3.76
CA ALA A 18 14.60 1.79 2.87
C ALA A 18 14.10 3.14 2.34
N LEU A 19 12.84 3.22 1.89
CA LEU A 19 12.25 4.48 1.42
C LEU A 19 12.05 5.49 2.55
N LEU A 20 11.72 5.02 3.76
CA LEU A 20 11.57 5.88 4.93
C LEU A 20 12.91 6.49 5.34
N VAL A 21 13.97 5.68 5.40
CA VAL A 21 15.33 6.16 5.67
C VAL A 21 15.79 7.11 4.56
N LEU A 22 15.56 6.77 3.29
CA LEU A 22 15.91 7.64 2.16
C LEU A 22 15.19 8.99 2.24
N LEU A 23 13.89 8.99 2.57
CA LEU A 23 13.10 10.21 2.73
C LEU A 23 13.60 11.06 3.90
N ILE A 24 13.94 10.45 5.03
CA ILE A 24 14.50 11.17 6.19
C ILE A 24 15.86 11.78 5.83
N VAL A 25 16.74 11.01 5.20
CA VAL A 25 18.08 11.49 4.81
C VAL A 25 17.99 12.59 3.76
N MET A 26 17.15 12.45 2.74
CA MET A 26 16.97 13.48 1.71
C MET A 26 16.30 14.73 2.26
N SER A 27 15.21 14.60 3.02
CA SER A 27 14.49 15.75 3.60
C SER A 27 15.35 16.47 4.65
N GLY A 28 16.00 15.72 5.55
CA GLY A 28 16.94 16.28 6.53
C GLY A 28 18.14 16.93 5.87
N GLY A 29 18.70 16.29 4.84
CA GLY A 29 19.80 16.83 4.03
C GLY A 29 19.41 18.15 3.36
N GLN A 30 18.22 18.24 2.75
CA GLN A 30 17.70 19.47 2.15
C GLN A 30 17.57 20.60 3.18
N ILE A 31 17.05 20.31 4.36
CA ILE A 31 16.90 21.31 5.44
C ILE A 31 18.27 21.82 5.88
N LEU A 32 19.25 20.92 6.06
CA LEU A 32 20.62 21.27 6.41
C LEU A 32 21.30 22.10 5.31
N PHE A 33 21.19 21.69 4.05
CA PHE A 33 21.77 22.45 2.93
C PHE A 33 21.16 23.84 2.80
N ARG A 34 19.85 23.97 2.97
CA ARG A 34 19.16 25.27 2.89
C ARG A 34 19.52 26.18 4.07
N ASN A 35 19.66 25.64 5.28
CA ASN A 35 20.04 26.42 6.46
C ASN A 35 21.53 26.77 6.52
N LEU A 36 22.42 25.89 6.06
CA LEU A 36 23.87 26.10 6.16
C LEU A 36 24.45 26.82 4.94
N PHE A 37 23.94 26.54 3.74
CA PHE A 37 24.50 27.07 2.49
C PHE A 37 23.57 28.09 1.80
N GLY A 38 22.36 28.32 2.30
CA GLY A 38 21.41 29.30 1.74
C GLY A 38 20.88 28.98 0.34
N VAL A 39 21.33 27.87 -0.26
CA VAL A 39 20.87 27.37 -1.57
C VAL A 39 19.69 26.43 -1.38
N GLY A 40 18.52 26.84 -1.86
CA GLY A 40 17.36 25.97 -2.02
C GLY A 40 17.39 25.34 -3.41
N LEU A 41 17.66 24.04 -3.50
CA LEU A 41 17.57 23.31 -4.76
C LEU A 41 16.08 23.22 -5.15
N MET A 42 15.65 23.97 -6.18
CA MET A 42 14.24 24.16 -6.56
C MET A 42 13.52 22.84 -6.90
N ASP A 43 14.20 21.84 -7.46
CA ASP A 43 13.60 20.55 -7.83
C ASP A 43 13.45 19.55 -6.66
N LEU A 44 14.15 19.80 -5.55
CA LEU A 44 14.24 18.86 -4.44
C LEU A 44 12.95 18.80 -3.58
N ASP A 45 12.16 19.87 -3.54
CA ASP A 45 10.84 19.88 -2.89
C ASP A 45 9.84 18.96 -3.60
N SER A 46 9.94 18.86 -4.92
CA SER A 46 9.08 17.95 -5.70
C SER A 46 9.48 16.49 -5.53
N PHE A 47 10.78 16.20 -5.46
CA PHE A 47 11.29 14.84 -5.26
C PHE A 47 10.86 14.27 -3.90
N SER A 48 10.89 15.08 -2.85
CA SER A 48 10.45 14.66 -1.52
C SER A 48 8.96 14.33 -1.49
N ARG A 49 8.11 15.09 -2.21
CA ARG A 49 6.67 14.77 -2.36
C ARG A 49 6.43 13.43 -3.04
N VAL A 50 7.19 13.11 -4.09
CA VAL A 50 7.11 11.81 -4.75
C VAL A 50 7.51 10.69 -3.80
N LEU A 51 8.59 10.86 -3.03
CA LEU A 51 8.98 9.89 -2.00
C LEU A 51 7.91 9.72 -0.92
N VAL A 52 7.27 10.80 -0.45
CA VAL A 52 6.17 10.73 0.53
C VAL A 52 5.00 9.94 -0.05
N LEU A 53 4.65 10.15 -1.32
CA LEU A 53 3.58 9.42 -1.99
C LEU A 53 3.91 7.92 -2.08
N TRP A 54 5.14 7.58 -2.47
CA TRP A 54 5.60 6.19 -2.51
C TRP A 54 5.58 5.54 -1.13
N LEU A 55 6.05 6.25 -0.11
CA LEU A 55 6.05 5.81 1.26
C LEU A 55 4.64 5.60 1.80
N GLY A 56 3.72 6.52 1.50
CA GLY A 56 2.30 6.41 1.87
C GLY A 56 1.63 5.20 1.22
N MET A 57 1.88 4.98 -0.08
CA MET A 57 1.31 3.84 -0.81
C MET A 57 1.84 2.51 -0.30
N LEU A 58 3.15 2.37 -0.10
CA LEU A 58 3.72 1.16 0.49
C LEU A 58 3.28 0.99 1.94
N GLY A 59 3.12 2.08 2.68
CA GLY A 59 2.63 2.06 4.06
C GLY A 59 1.21 1.51 4.13
N ALA A 60 0.37 1.89 3.16
CA ALA A 60 -0.97 1.34 2.99
C ALA A 60 -0.94 -0.16 2.64
N VAL A 61 -0.02 -0.62 1.79
CA VAL A 61 0.17 -2.05 1.48
C VAL A 61 0.54 -2.83 2.75
N ALA A 62 1.50 -2.35 3.54
CA ALA A 62 1.87 -3.00 4.79
C ALA A 62 0.76 -2.94 5.84
N ALA A 63 -0.02 -1.86 5.91
CA ALA A 63 -1.19 -1.78 6.78
C ALA A 63 -2.28 -2.78 6.37
N ALA A 64 -2.50 -2.98 5.07
CA ALA A 64 -3.41 -3.98 4.51
C ALA A 64 -2.99 -5.40 4.92
N ARG A 65 -1.69 -5.70 4.90
CA ARG A 65 -1.14 -6.99 5.37
C ARG A 65 -1.49 -7.29 6.83
N HIS A 66 -1.44 -6.28 7.70
CA HIS A 66 -1.73 -6.46 9.12
C HIS A 66 -3.22 -6.44 9.47
N LYS A 67 -4.14 -6.41 8.49
CA LYS A 67 -5.58 -6.18 8.72
C LYS A 67 -5.83 -5.02 9.69
N LYS A 68 -5.03 -3.95 9.58
CA LYS A 68 -5.19 -2.76 10.43
C LYS A 68 -6.34 -1.85 10.01
N GLN A 69 -7.10 -2.22 8.98
CA GLN A 69 -8.41 -1.64 8.69
C GLN A 69 -9.27 -1.83 9.95
N ILE A 70 -9.34 -0.76 10.75
CA ILE A 70 -10.03 -0.58 12.04
C ILE A 70 -10.80 -1.84 12.39
N ASN A 71 -10.08 -2.73 13.08
CA ASN A 71 -10.60 -3.99 13.57
C ASN A 71 -12.00 -3.68 14.12
N VAL A 72 -12.99 -4.44 13.67
CA VAL A 72 -14.35 -4.51 14.22
C VAL A 72 -14.30 -4.91 15.72
N ASP A 73 -13.17 -4.75 16.41
CA ASP A 73 -13.00 -4.86 17.85
C ASP A 73 -13.83 -3.83 18.63
N VAL A 74 -14.13 -2.65 18.04
CA VAL A 74 -15.01 -1.67 18.73
C VAL A 74 -16.45 -2.20 18.88
N LEU A 75 -16.89 -3.09 17.98
CA LEU A 75 -18.19 -3.77 18.06
C LEU A 75 -18.10 -5.20 18.61
N SER A 76 -16.90 -5.69 18.96
CA SER A 76 -16.66 -7.12 19.24
C SER A 76 -16.97 -7.67 20.63
N PRO A 77 -17.23 -6.92 21.71
CA PRO A 77 -17.53 -7.59 22.98
C PRO A 77 -18.83 -8.39 22.95
N ARG A 78 -19.75 -8.14 22.00
CA ARG A 78 -21.12 -8.67 22.03
C ARG A 78 -21.53 -9.57 20.86
N LEU A 79 -20.70 -9.75 19.83
CA LEU A 79 -21.08 -10.55 18.65
C LEU A 79 -20.55 -12.01 18.68
N PRO A 80 -21.35 -13.01 18.21
CA PRO A 80 -20.91 -14.39 18.09
C PRO A 80 -19.75 -14.55 17.10
N LYS A 81 -18.83 -15.48 17.40
CA LYS A 81 -17.61 -15.76 16.59
C LYS A 81 -17.90 -15.97 15.09
N ARG A 82 -19.03 -16.60 14.74
CA ARG A 82 -19.47 -16.80 13.34
C ARG A 82 -19.77 -15.49 12.63
N MET A 83 -20.55 -14.61 13.25
CA MET A 83 -20.98 -13.35 12.63
C MET A 83 -19.80 -12.41 12.40
N ARG A 84 -18.83 -12.38 13.33
CA ARG A 84 -17.56 -11.65 13.15
C ARG A 84 -16.77 -12.15 11.94
N ALA A 85 -16.69 -13.47 11.75
CA ALA A 85 -15.96 -14.06 10.63
C ALA A 85 -16.66 -13.79 9.28
N VAL A 86 -18.00 -13.87 9.22
CA VAL A 86 -18.76 -13.53 8.00
C VAL A 86 -18.57 -12.06 7.63
N VAL A 87 -18.75 -11.14 8.58
CA VAL A 87 -18.56 -9.70 8.35
C VAL A 87 -17.14 -9.41 7.89
N GLY A 88 -16.13 -10.05 8.47
CA GLY A 88 -14.74 -9.93 8.05
C GLY A 88 -14.51 -10.35 6.60
N VAL A 89 -15.05 -11.50 6.19
CA VAL A 89 -14.93 -11.99 4.81
C VAL A 89 -15.63 -11.06 3.82
N VAL A 90 -16.81 -10.53 4.15
CA VAL A 90 -17.54 -9.59 3.29
C VAL A 90 -16.75 -8.29 3.12
N MET A 91 -16.20 -7.74 4.22
CA MET A 91 -15.36 -6.54 4.18
C MET A 91 -14.08 -6.75 3.38
N ASP A 92 -13.42 -7.89 3.55
CA ASP A 92 -12.23 -8.26 2.78
C ASP A 92 -12.58 -8.31 1.29
N LEU A 93 -13.67 -8.99 0.90
CA LEU A 93 -14.10 -9.12 -0.49
C LEU A 93 -14.46 -7.77 -1.13
N PHE A 94 -15.16 -6.91 -0.39
CA PHE A 94 -15.46 -5.55 -0.83
C PHE A 94 -14.19 -4.72 -1.04
N THR A 95 -13.22 -4.86 -0.14
CA THR A 95 -11.92 -4.18 -0.25
C THR A 95 -11.10 -4.70 -1.44
N VAL A 96 -11.15 -6.01 -1.73
CA VAL A 96 -10.57 -6.60 -2.96
C VAL A 96 -11.20 -5.98 -4.20
N ALA A 97 -12.53 -5.92 -4.26
CA ALA A 97 -13.26 -5.39 -5.41
C ALA A 97 -12.86 -3.93 -5.70
N ILE A 98 -12.88 -3.07 -4.68
CA ILE A 98 -12.45 -1.67 -4.82
C ILE A 98 -10.99 -1.58 -5.24
N SER A 99 -10.10 -2.34 -4.60
CA SER A 99 -8.67 -2.30 -4.90
C SER A 99 -8.38 -2.73 -6.35
N LEU A 100 -9.10 -3.72 -6.88
CA LEU A 100 -8.99 -4.14 -8.28
C LEU A 100 -9.48 -3.08 -9.25
N VAL A 101 -10.62 -2.44 -8.97
CA VAL A 101 -11.15 -1.35 -9.78
C VAL A 101 -10.16 -0.20 -9.82
N VAL A 102 -9.63 0.21 -8.67
CA VAL A 102 -8.64 1.29 -8.60
C VAL A 102 -7.34 0.91 -9.30
N ALA A 103 -6.87 -0.34 -9.15
CA ALA A 103 -5.68 -0.82 -9.87
C ALA A 103 -5.88 -0.77 -11.39
N TYR A 104 -7.05 -1.16 -11.88
CA TYR A 104 -7.39 -1.10 -13.31
C TYR A 104 -7.36 0.34 -13.84
N TYR A 105 -8.06 1.27 -13.18
CA TYR A 105 -8.04 2.69 -13.59
C TYR A 105 -6.66 3.32 -13.45
N SER A 106 -5.89 2.95 -12.42
CA SER A 106 -4.52 3.43 -12.23
C SER A 106 -3.58 2.93 -13.34
N TRP A 107 -3.81 1.72 -13.86
CA TRP A 107 -3.07 1.19 -15.00
C TRP A 107 -3.40 1.93 -16.29
N SER A 108 -4.69 2.19 -16.55
CA SER A 108 -5.10 3.00 -17.71
C SER A 108 -4.53 4.42 -17.62
N PHE A 109 -4.52 5.02 -16.43
CA PHE A 109 -3.92 6.34 -16.21
C PHE A 109 -2.41 6.33 -16.45
N LEU A 110 -1.70 5.28 -16.04
CA LEU A 110 -0.29 5.10 -16.32
C LEU A 110 0.00 5.04 -17.83
N GLN A 111 -0.84 4.35 -18.60
CA GLN A 111 -0.68 4.27 -20.06
C GLN A 111 -0.85 5.63 -20.72
N ILE A 112 -1.85 6.40 -20.32
CA ILE A 112 -2.08 7.76 -20.83
C ILE A 112 -0.84 8.63 -20.57
N GLU A 113 -0.26 8.55 -19.36
CA GLU A 113 0.92 9.36 -19.02
C GLU A 113 2.20 8.87 -19.71
N PHE A 114 2.29 7.58 -19.99
CA PHE A 114 3.40 7.02 -20.76
C PHE A 114 3.34 7.51 -22.22
N GLU A 115 2.14 7.55 -22.81
CA GLU A 115 1.92 8.06 -24.16
C GLU A 115 2.08 9.58 -24.26
N SER A 116 1.71 10.33 -23.22
CA SER A 116 1.85 11.79 -23.18
C SER A 116 3.32 12.24 -23.15
N GLY A 117 4.23 11.38 -22.69
CA GLY A 117 5.65 11.70 -22.54
C GLY A 117 5.91 12.82 -21.54
N ALA A 118 4.95 13.10 -20.66
CA ALA A 118 5.04 14.21 -19.71
C ALA A 118 6.20 14.00 -18.72
N THR A 119 7.02 15.04 -18.57
CA THR A 119 8.10 15.11 -17.59
C THR A 119 7.70 16.07 -16.49
N LEU A 120 7.88 15.68 -15.21
CA LEU A 120 7.58 16.58 -14.10
C LEU A 120 8.73 17.55 -13.80
N PHE A 121 9.82 17.04 -13.22
CA PHE A 121 10.93 17.83 -12.67
C PHE A 121 12.25 17.20 -13.08
N ALA A 122 13.26 18.02 -13.38
CA ALA A 122 14.61 17.57 -13.76
C ALA A 122 14.65 16.39 -14.78
N SER A 123 13.74 16.40 -15.75
CA SER A 123 13.61 15.35 -16.79
C SER A 123 13.17 13.97 -16.30
N VAL A 124 12.60 13.83 -15.10
CA VAL A 124 12.01 12.58 -14.62
C VAL A 124 10.63 12.37 -15.27
N PRO A 125 10.38 11.20 -15.89
CA PRO A 125 9.08 10.91 -16.49
C PRO A 125 7.97 10.76 -15.45
N ALA A 126 6.80 11.33 -15.72
CA ALA A 126 5.68 11.32 -14.79
C ALA A 126 5.10 9.93 -14.52
N TRP A 127 5.22 9.01 -15.47
CA TRP A 127 4.85 7.61 -15.30
C TRP A 127 5.59 6.94 -14.13
N THR A 128 6.80 7.39 -13.79
CA THR A 128 7.56 6.83 -12.66
C THR A 128 6.85 7.12 -11.34
N THR A 129 6.27 8.31 -11.17
CA THR A 129 5.52 8.65 -9.96
C THR A 129 4.21 7.87 -9.85
N ILE A 130 3.57 7.59 -10.99
CA ILE A 130 2.24 6.99 -11.05
C ILE A 130 2.29 5.47 -10.94
N ILE A 131 3.38 4.81 -11.36
CA ILE A 131 3.48 3.33 -11.38
C ILE A 131 3.28 2.68 -10.00
N ILE A 132 3.55 3.41 -8.92
CA ILE A 132 3.34 2.93 -7.56
C ILE A 132 1.86 2.73 -7.23
N LEU A 133 0.93 3.47 -7.87
CA LEU A 133 -0.51 3.30 -7.67
C LEU A 133 -1.01 1.92 -8.11
N PRO A 134 -0.90 1.51 -9.40
CA PRO A 134 -1.38 0.19 -9.81
C PRO A 134 -0.63 -0.93 -9.08
N LEU A 135 0.66 -0.74 -8.77
CA LEU A 135 1.45 -1.70 -8.01
C LEU A 135 0.91 -1.87 -6.58
N ALA A 136 0.72 -0.77 -5.85
CA ALA A 136 0.25 -0.80 -4.46
C ALA A 136 -1.17 -1.34 -4.36
N PHE A 137 -2.10 -0.89 -5.20
CA PHE A 137 -3.47 -1.39 -5.20
C PHE A 137 -3.56 -2.85 -5.65
N GLY A 138 -2.71 -3.29 -6.59
CA GLY A 138 -2.59 -4.70 -6.97
C GLY A 138 -2.09 -5.58 -5.81
N LEU A 139 -1.07 -5.14 -5.09
CA LEU A 139 -0.56 -5.82 -3.89
C LEU A 139 -1.62 -5.86 -2.78
N MET A 140 -2.35 -4.76 -2.54
CA MET A 140 -3.45 -4.75 -1.57
C MET A 140 -4.55 -5.75 -1.95
N ALA A 141 -4.99 -5.77 -3.20
CA ALA A 141 -5.98 -6.72 -3.69
C ALA A 141 -5.53 -8.17 -3.46
N PHE A 142 -4.25 -8.46 -3.70
CA PHE A 142 -3.66 -9.78 -3.45
C PHE A 142 -3.72 -10.16 -1.95
N HIS A 143 -3.28 -9.28 -1.05
CA HIS A 143 -3.32 -9.52 0.40
C HIS A 143 -4.74 -9.73 0.92
N TYR A 144 -5.70 -8.87 0.53
CA TYR A 144 -7.10 -9.02 0.95
C TYR A 144 -7.76 -10.27 0.37
N THR A 145 -7.34 -10.74 -0.80
CA THR A 145 -7.82 -12.02 -1.36
C THR A 145 -7.37 -13.19 -0.49
N LEU A 146 -6.10 -13.21 -0.06
CA LEU A 146 -5.60 -14.24 0.85
C LEU A 146 -6.32 -14.22 2.20
N HIS A 147 -6.62 -13.03 2.71
CA HIS A 147 -7.40 -12.82 3.91
C HIS A 147 -8.84 -13.34 3.80
N ALA A 148 -9.52 -13.05 2.69
CA ALA A 148 -10.87 -13.55 2.43
C ALA A 148 -10.87 -15.09 2.39
N ILE A 149 -9.91 -15.70 1.69
CA ILE A 149 -9.76 -17.17 1.63
C ILE A 149 -9.56 -17.75 3.04
N ALA A 150 -8.64 -17.18 3.83
CA ALA A 150 -8.39 -17.63 5.20
C ALA A 150 -9.63 -17.51 6.10
N GLY A 151 -10.41 -16.42 5.96
CA GLY A 151 -11.67 -16.23 6.67
C GLY A 151 -12.73 -17.27 6.31
N ILE A 152 -12.84 -17.64 5.04
CA ILE A 152 -13.75 -18.71 4.57
C ILE A 152 -13.36 -20.07 5.16
N PHE A 153 -12.06 -20.40 5.21
CA PHE A 153 -11.59 -21.63 5.86
C PHE A 153 -11.93 -21.68 7.35
N GLN A 154 -11.81 -20.54 8.04
CA GLN A 154 -12.15 -20.44 9.46
C GLN A 154 -13.65 -20.63 9.71
N LEU A 155 -14.52 -20.07 8.86
CA LEU A 155 -15.96 -20.33 8.89
C LEU A 155 -16.28 -21.82 8.73
N ARG A 156 -15.62 -22.48 7.78
CA ARG A 156 -15.82 -23.91 7.51
C ARG A 156 -15.39 -24.82 8.67
N GLN A 157 -14.41 -24.42 9.47
CA GLN A 157 -14.01 -25.18 10.67
C GLN A 157 -14.99 -25.01 11.84
N ILE A 158 -15.67 -23.86 11.94
CA ILE A 158 -16.70 -23.62 12.97
C ILE A 158 -17.98 -24.42 12.68
N ASP A 159 -18.21 -24.82 11.42
CA ASP A 159 -19.36 -25.64 10.99
C ASP A 159 -19.13 -27.15 11.04
N LYS A 160 -17.94 -27.65 11.39
CA LYS A 160 -17.76 -29.08 11.65
C LYS A 160 -18.33 -29.43 13.03
N PRO A 161 -19.42 -30.23 13.12
CA PRO A 161 -19.85 -30.75 14.40
C PRO A 161 -18.79 -31.74 14.93
N LEU A 162 -18.59 -31.71 16.25
CA LEU A 162 -17.84 -32.72 17.00
C LEU A 162 -18.42 -34.12 16.75
#